data_AF-A0A2P8VU25-F1
#
_entry.id   AF-A0A2P8VU25-F1
#
_cell.length_a   1.000
_cell.length_b   1.000
_cell.length_c   1.000
_cell.angle_alpha   90.00
_cell.angle_beta   90.00
_cell.angle_gamma   90.00
#
_symmetry.space_group_name_H-M   'P 1'
#
loop_
_entity.id
_entity.type
_entity.pdbx_description
1 polymer ?
#
loop_
_entity_poly.entity_id
_entity_poly.type
_entity_poly.pdbx_seq_one_letter_code
_entity_poly.pdbx_strand_id
1 'polypeptide(L)'
;MSSDALLLAGPMLRRTEAAGVTVWVALRCRCQVRLTVYDTQAGAQLRSGLMTGEATTCAIGQHLHLAVVTALPTADQRLEADRIYAYDLRFELPDGTGHTLAEALDSRDAGTISYFPHGLPTFALPPRRWQDLRLVHGSCRKPHAHGHDALPILDSLIAAAVADPRRRPHQVFFTGDQIYSDDVAEPFLWWANRLGSDLLGWQEQLPGGFHASDLKPGERAAIATQQGGFTAGMGNKTDKINSHLLGLGEFLATYLLYFSPACWPQHFPDRRSIRGPKGWNQQVERLQRFRKALPYVRRALANVPVYTIFDDHDVSDDWNLNQAWCLRVLGRPLGRRVVQNALLAYALIQGWGNTPDQFQPGQPGNQLLRATERWSASEGTDSAAWSAITQHLGLPPTNPLTSLPEFCREDGYLVLDRQPEALTWHYSLSSDCHRILALDSRTRRGFPADEPPLAPPQLLSASALDHQLETFLETDGAQQLTFVIAPTNLFSLKLLDWIQRFHLRHNKVFSTDVGDAWNLPTDSLAQFLVALFRQRQRTIVLSGDIHFSFAVQLTLESHDPTVNS
;
A
#
# COMPACT_ATOMS: atom_id res chain seq x y z
N MET A 1 1.95 -6.65 24.21
CA MET A 1 0.66 -6.53 23.47
C MET A 1 -0.50 -6.49 24.45
N SER A 2 -1.61 -5.79 24.12
CA SER A 2 -2.79 -5.63 25.01
C SER A 2 -3.97 -6.57 24.66
N SER A 3 -3.83 -7.42 23.64
CA SER A 3 -4.88 -8.32 23.17
C SER A 3 -4.38 -9.76 23.19
N ASP A 4 -5.24 -10.66 23.65
CA ASP A 4 -5.06 -12.11 23.56
C ASP A 4 -5.64 -12.69 22.26
N ALA A 5 -6.12 -11.84 21.34
CA ALA A 5 -6.63 -12.27 20.06
C ALA A 5 -5.54 -12.96 19.23
N LEU A 6 -5.92 -14.07 18.60
CA LEU A 6 -5.08 -14.74 17.62
C LEU A 6 -4.90 -13.86 16.38
N LEU A 7 -5.96 -13.20 15.92
CA LEU A 7 -5.98 -12.36 14.72
C LEU A 7 -5.73 -10.89 15.03
N LEU A 8 -4.50 -10.45 14.79
CA LEU A 8 -4.02 -9.08 15.02
C LEU A 8 -4.58 -8.08 14.00
N ALA A 9 -4.72 -8.47 12.74
CA ALA A 9 -5.36 -7.67 11.68
C ALA A 9 -5.92 -8.54 10.57
N GLY A 10 -6.82 -7.95 9.77
CA GLY A 10 -7.61 -8.67 8.77
C GLY A 10 -8.83 -9.38 9.39
N PRO A 11 -9.48 -10.32 8.68
CA PRO A 11 -9.26 -10.63 7.27
C PRO A 11 -9.45 -9.39 6.38
N MET A 12 -8.54 -9.23 5.44
CA MET A 12 -8.69 -8.28 4.35
C MET A 12 -8.89 -9.07 3.07
N LEU A 13 -10.02 -8.87 2.39
CA LEU A 13 -10.27 -9.49 1.10
C LEU A 13 -9.42 -8.76 0.06
N ARG A 14 -8.55 -9.50 -0.63
CA ARG A 14 -7.59 -8.96 -1.60
C ARG A 14 -7.96 -9.43 -3.00
N ARG A 15 -6.96 -9.80 -3.82
CA ARG A 15 -7.16 -10.22 -5.21
C ARG A 15 -8.27 -11.27 -5.34
N THR A 16 -9.38 -10.84 -5.95
CA THR A 16 -10.60 -11.62 -6.11
C THR A 16 -11.01 -11.57 -7.58
N GLU A 17 -10.98 -12.72 -8.23
CA GLU A 17 -11.28 -12.91 -9.65
C GLU A 17 -12.15 -14.17 -9.81
N ALA A 18 -12.71 -14.40 -11.00
CA ALA A 18 -13.51 -15.60 -11.27
C ALA A 18 -12.78 -16.91 -10.97
N ALA A 19 -11.44 -16.89 -11.09
CA ALA A 19 -10.55 -18.03 -10.92
C ALA A 19 -10.04 -18.23 -9.49
N GLY A 20 -10.22 -17.27 -8.57
CA GLY A 20 -9.64 -17.39 -7.25
C GLY A 20 -9.90 -16.20 -6.35
N VAL A 21 -9.84 -16.46 -5.05
CA VAL A 21 -10.13 -15.48 -3.99
C VAL A 21 -9.00 -15.47 -2.99
N THR A 22 -8.43 -14.29 -2.74
CA THR A 22 -7.28 -14.13 -1.86
C THR A 22 -7.64 -13.35 -0.60
N VAL A 23 -7.24 -13.85 0.56
CA VAL A 23 -7.44 -13.17 1.85
C VAL A 23 -6.11 -13.03 2.57
N TRP A 24 -5.84 -11.83 3.07
CA TRP A 24 -4.66 -11.50 3.90
C TRP A 24 -5.05 -11.44 5.38
N VAL A 25 -4.18 -11.97 6.25
CA VAL A 25 -4.32 -11.93 7.71
C VAL A 25 -2.98 -11.72 8.42
N ALA A 26 -3.02 -11.06 9.58
CA ALA A 26 -1.91 -10.99 10.53
C ALA A 26 -2.30 -11.69 11.84
N LEU A 27 -1.45 -12.61 12.29
CA LEU A 27 -1.68 -13.53 13.40
C LEU A 27 -0.59 -13.39 14.46
N ARG A 28 -0.93 -13.71 15.71
CA ARG A 28 -0.02 -13.61 16.85
C ARG A 28 1.02 -14.73 16.89
N CYS A 29 0.73 -15.88 16.32
CA CYS A 29 1.60 -17.05 16.33
C CYS A 29 1.50 -17.80 15.00
N ARG A 30 2.39 -18.79 14.83
CA ARG A 30 2.39 -19.66 13.65
C ARG A 30 1.06 -20.40 13.55
N CYS A 31 0.46 -20.39 12.37
CA CYS A 31 -0.76 -21.15 12.07
C CYS A 31 -0.72 -21.71 10.64
N GLN A 32 -1.46 -22.79 10.41
CA GLN A 32 -2.00 -23.09 9.10
C GLN A 32 -3.34 -22.38 8.94
N VAL A 33 -3.54 -21.71 7.82
CA VAL A 33 -4.76 -20.96 7.53
C VAL A 33 -5.45 -21.60 6.33
N ARG A 34 -6.69 -22.03 6.51
CA ARG A 34 -7.55 -22.55 5.45
C ARG A 34 -8.61 -21.52 5.10
N LEU A 35 -8.73 -21.21 3.82
CA LEU A 35 -9.78 -20.36 3.24
C LEU A 35 -10.77 -21.25 2.50
N THR A 36 -12.06 -21.08 2.76
CA THR A 36 -13.13 -21.74 2.00
C THR A 36 -14.14 -20.72 1.53
N VAL A 37 -14.47 -20.74 0.23
CA VAL A 37 -15.46 -19.86 -0.40
C VAL A 37 -16.73 -20.66 -0.67
N TYR A 38 -17.87 -20.09 -0.33
CA TYR A 38 -19.19 -20.71 -0.46
C TYR A 38 -20.05 -19.97 -1.47
N ASP A 39 -20.84 -20.74 -2.22
CA ASP A 39 -22.00 -20.17 -2.91
C ASP A 39 -23.04 -19.69 -1.89
N THR A 40 -23.85 -18.71 -2.27
CA THR A 40 -24.92 -18.20 -1.42
C THR A 40 -26.21 -17.93 -2.19
N GLN A 41 -27.33 -17.94 -1.47
CA GLN A 41 -28.57 -17.35 -1.95
C GLN A 41 -28.68 -15.89 -1.49
N ALA A 42 -28.31 -14.96 -2.36
CA ALA A 42 -28.31 -13.51 -2.09
C ALA A 42 -27.56 -13.13 -0.79
N GLY A 43 -26.47 -13.84 -0.50
CA GLY A 43 -25.65 -13.67 0.71
C GLY A 43 -26.21 -14.32 1.98
N ALA A 44 -27.54 -14.46 2.11
CA ALA A 44 -28.16 -14.82 3.39
C ALA A 44 -28.04 -16.31 3.77
N GLN A 45 -28.05 -17.22 2.78
CA GLN A 45 -27.98 -18.66 3.02
C GLN A 45 -26.75 -19.24 2.33
N LEU A 46 -25.88 -19.89 3.12
CA LEU A 46 -24.71 -20.62 2.61
C LEU A 46 -25.16 -21.88 1.88
N ARG A 47 -24.48 -22.19 0.77
CA ARG A 47 -24.66 -23.41 -0.01
C ARG A 47 -23.35 -24.20 0.00
N SER A 48 -23.05 -24.92 -1.09
CA SER A 48 -21.83 -25.71 -1.21
C SER A 48 -20.57 -24.83 -1.20
N GLY A 49 -19.47 -25.39 -0.69
CA GLY A 49 -18.14 -24.83 -0.91
C GLY A 49 -17.76 -24.93 -2.39
N LEU A 50 -17.24 -23.84 -2.94
CA LEU A 50 -16.82 -23.71 -4.35
C LEU A 50 -15.30 -23.70 -4.51
N MET A 51 -14.61 -23.09 -3.54
CA MET A 51 -13.16 -22.91 -3.60
C MET A 51 -12.55 -23.17 -2.24
N THR A 52 -11.33 -23.69 -2.25
CA THR A 52 -10.53 -23.87 -1.04
C THR A 52 -9.07 -23.54 -1.29
N GLY A 53 -8.37 -23.12 -0.24
CA GLY A 53 -6.95 -22.85 -0.27
C GLY A 53 -6.35 -22.95 1.12
N GLU A 54 -5.07 -23.28 1.20
CA GLU A 54 -4.33 -23.35 2.45
C GLU A 54 -2.99 -22.63 2.33
N ALA A 55 -2.58 -21.95 3.40
CA ALA A 55 -1.23 -21.43 3.52
C ALA A 55 -0.71 -21.59 4.94
N THR A 56 0.61 -21.74 5.08
CA THR A 56 1.29 -21.60 6.37
C THR A 56 1.74 -20.17 6.54
N THR A 57 1.61 -19.64 7.75
CA THR A 57 2.10 -18.29 8.07
C THR A 57 3.61 -18.15 7.93
N CYS A 58 4.06 -17.01 7.42
CA CYS A 58 5.44 -16.54 7.43
C CYS A 58 5.75 -15.84 8.78
N ALA A 59 6.83 -16.22 9.45
CA ALA A 59 7.22 -15.66 10.75
C ALA A 59 8.02 -14.35 10.58
N ILE A 60 7.34 -13.21 10.72
CA ILE A 60 7.95 -11.87 10.60
C ILE A 60 8.56 -11.40 11.93
N GLY A 61 8.09 -11.97 13.03
CA GLY A 61 8.51 -11.69 14.39
C GLY A 61 8.06 -12.79 15.34
N GLN A 62 8.50 -12.74 16.60
CA GLN A 62 8.09 -13.70 17.63
C GLN A 62 6.57 -13.72 17.85
N HIS A 63 5.91 -12.56 17.72
CA HIS A 63 4.47 -12.42 17.92
C HIS A 63 3.76 -11.84 16.68
N LEU A 64 4.37 -11.96 15.50
CA LEU A 64 3.80 -11.49 14.25
C LEU A 64 4.05 -12.51 13.13
N HIS A 65 2.96 -13.12 12.69
CA HIS A 65 2.93 -14.11 11.64
C HIS A 65 1.94 -13.67 10.57
N LEU A 66 2.36 -13.64 9.30
CA LEU A 66 1.51 -13.17 8.20
C LEU A 66 1.15 -14.32 7.26
N ALA A 67 -0.08 -14.31 6.73
CA ALA A 67 -0.48 -15.24 5.69
C ALA A 67 -1.34 -14.54 4.63
N VAL A 68 -1.11 -14.93 3.38
CA VAL A 68 -1.98 -14.68 2.24
C VAL A 68 -2.42 -16.02 1.69
N VAL A 69 -3.72 -16.28 1.74
CA VAL A 69 -4.30 -17.55 1.30
C VAL A 69 -5.14 -17.29 0.07
N THR A 70 -4.86 -18.02 -1.01
CA THR A 70 -5.66 -17.99 -2.24
C THR A 70 -6.46 -19.28 -2.36
N ALA A 71 -7.79 -19.17 -2.34
CA ALA A 71 -8.68 -20.27 -2.62
C ALA A 71 -8.90 -20.42 -4.12
N LEU A 72 -8.76 -21.65 -4.61
CA LEU A 72 -8.95 -22.04 -6.00
C LEU A 72 -10.17 -22.96 -6.14
N PRO A 73 -10.81 -23.03 -7.32
CA PRO A 73 -11.94 -23.92 -7.59
C PRO A 73 -11.67 -25.36 -7.19
N THR A 74 -12.59 -25.99 -6.46
CA THR A 74 -12.50 -27.43 -6.12
C THR A 74 -12.95 -28.34 -7.28
N ALA A 75 -13.61 -27.76 -8.28
CA ALA A 75 -14.05 -28.37 -9.52
C ALA A 75 -13.94 -27.34 -10.65
N ASP A 76 -14.39 -27.64 -11.87
CA ASP A 76 -14.34 -26.69 -13.00
C ASP A 76 -15.28 -25.48 -12.86
N GLN A 77 -15.92 -25.31 -11.70
CA GLN A 77 -16.85 -24.20 -11.43
C GLN A 77 -16.10 -22.95 -10.97
N ARG A 78 -16.18 -21.90 -11.77
CA ARG A 78 -15.66 -20.55 -11.46
C ARG A 78 -16.72 -19.71 -10.75
N LEU A 79 -16.26 -18.64 -10.09
CA LEU A 79 -17.19 -17.61 -9.62
C LEU A 79 -17.76 -16.84 -10.82
N GLU A 80 -19.00 -16.41 -10.69
CA GLU A 80 -19.74 -15.69 -11.72
C GLU A 80 -20.08 -14.27 -11.24
N ALA A 81 -20.10 -13.33 -12.18
CA ALA A 81 -20.59 -11.98 -11.97
C ALA A 81 -22.07 -11.96 -11.51
N ASP A 82 -22.50 -10.83 -10.95
CA ASP A 82 -23.88 -10.60 -10.47
C ASP A 82 -24.34 -11.54 -9.34
N ARG A 83 -23.40 -12.09 -8.57
CA ARG A 83 -23.66 -12.99 -7.44
C ARG A 83 -22.92 -12.55 -6.18
N ILE A 84 -23.44 -13.00 -5.04
CA ILE A 84 -22.83 -12.81 -3.72
C ILE A 84 -22.25 -14.15 -3.26
N TYR A 85 -21.02 -14.11 -2.76
CA TYR A 85 -20.31 -15.24 -2.19
C TYR A 85 -19.97 -14.95 -0.74
N ALA A 86 -19.79 -16.00 0.06
CA ALA A 86 -19.28 -15.91 1.43
C ALA A 86 -17.95 -16.63 1.53
N TYR A 87 -17.15 -16.32 2.55
CA TYR A 87 -15.96 -17.11 2.85
C TYR A 87 -15.77 -17.30 4.36
N ASP A 88 -15.13 -18.40 4.74
CA ASP A 88 -14.68 -18.67 6.11
C ASP A 88 -13.16 -18.83 6.15
N LEU A 89 -12.58 -18.53 7.31
CA LEU A 89 -11.19 -18.82 7.63
C LEU A 89 -11.13 -19.76 8.82
N ARG A 90 -10.31 -20.80 8.70
CA ARG A 90 -9.97 -21.70 9.79
C ARG A 90 -8.48 -21.62 10.08
N PHE A 91 -8.16 -21.57 11.37
CA PHE A 91 -6.78 -21.46 11.86
C PHE A 91 -6.47 -22.72 12.64
N GLU A 92 -5.40 -23.41 12.26
CA GLU A 92 -4.91 -24.59 12.97
C GLU A 92 -3.54 -24.26 13.58
N LEU A 93 -3.46 -24.37 14.90
CA LEU A 93 -2.23 -24.17 15.67
C LEU A 93 -1.34 -25.42 15.59
N PRO A 94 -0.02 -25.30 15.86
CA PRO A 94 0.91 -26.42 15.78
C PRO A 94 0.60 -27.59 16.73
N ASP A 95 -0.19 -27.35 17.79
CA ASP A 95 -0.64 -28.36 18.75
C ASP A 95 -1.93 -29.09 18.31
N GLY A 96 -2.47 -28.75 17.12
CA GLY A 96 -3.70 -29.29 16.57
C GLY A 96 -4.96 -28.55 17.02
N THR A 97 -4.85 -27.50 17.84
CA THR A 97 -5.99 -26.68 18.25
C THR A 97 -6.51 -25.87 17.06
N GLY A 98 -7.79 -26.03 16.72
CA GLY A 98 -8.46 -25.30 15.65
C GLY A 98 -9.29 -24.12 16.17
N HIS A 99 -9.21 -22.97 15.49
CA HIS A 99 -10.04 -21.80 15.73
C HIS A 99 -10.86 -21.43 14.50
N THR A 100 -12.12 -21.06 14.71
CA THR A 100 -12.97 -20.35 13.75
C THR A 100 -12.49 -18.91 13.55
N LEU A 101 -12.94 -18.25 12.48
CA LEU A 101 -12.76 -16.81 12.33
C LEU A 101 -13.34 -16.01 13.51
N ALA A 102 -14.50 -16.40 14.03
CA ALA A 102 -15.12 -15.71 15.15
C ALA A 102 -14.29 -15.82 16.45
N GLU A 103 -13.73 -17.00 16.73
CA GLU A 103 -12.89 -17.24 17.92
C GLU A 103 -11.51 -16.58 17.81
N ALA A 104 -10.99 -16.41 16.59
CA ALA A 104 -9.70 -15.75 16.37
C ALA A 104 -9.76 -14.23 16.58
N LEU A 105 -10.96 -13.62 16.47
CA LEU A 105 -11.21 -12.19 16.69
C LEU A 105 -11.25 -11.85 18.19
N ASP A 106 -10.91 -10.60 18.56
CA ASP A 106 -11.02 -10.15 19.95
C ASP A 106 -12.50 -9.95 20.31
N SER A 107 -12.93 -10.40 21.49
CA SER A 107 -14.28 -10.11 22.03
C SER A 107 -14.64 -8.61 22.08
N ARG A 108 -13.63 -7.72 22.07
CA ARG A 108 -13.78 -6.26 22.02
C ARG A 108 -14.13 -5.72 20.63
N ASP A 109 -14.05 -6.54 19.59
CA ASP A 109 -14.47 -6.23 18.21
C ASP A 109 -15.99 -6.34 18.06
N ALA A 110 -16.74 -5.67 18.94
CA ALA A 110 -18.20 -5.66 18.95
C ALA A 110 -18.77 -4.95 17.71
N GLY A 111 -18.71 -5.66 16.59
CA GLY A 111 -19.17 -5.31 15.25
C GLY A 111 -18.91 -6.52 14.37
N THR A 112 -19.93 -7.33 14.13
CA THR A 112 -19.83 -8.59 13.39
C THR A 112 -19.07 -8.39 12.09
N ILE A 113 -18.06 -9.19 11.77
CA ILE A 113 -17.32 -9.06 10.50
C ILE A 113 -18.19 -9.41 9.27
N SER A 114 -19.44 -9.79 9.50
CA SER A 114 -20.49 -10.10 8.55
C SER A 114 -21.64 -9.09 8.62
N TYR A 115 -22.36 -8.96 7.51
CA TYR A 115 -23.64 -8.27 7.43
C TYR A 115 -24.85 -9.22 7.47
N PHE A 116 -24.61 -10.53 7.59
CA PHE A 116 -25.65 -11.57 7.57
C PHE A 116 -25.64 -12.41 8.86
N PRO A 117 -26.77 -13.07 9.21
CA PRO A 117 -26.88 -13.84 10.45
C PRO A 117 -25.90 -15.01 10.60
N HIS A 118 -25.39 -15.57 9.49
CA HIS A 118 -24.44 -16.68 9.53
C HIS A 118 -23.02 -16.25 9.99
N GLY A 119 -22.76 -14.96 10.16
CA GLY A 119 -21.52 -14.47 10.78
C GLY A 119 -20.27 -14.49 9.91
N LEU A 120 -20.35 -14.85 8.63
CA LEU A 120 -19.22 -14.88 7.70
C LEU A 120 -19.17 -13.64 6.79
N PRO A 121 -17.98 -13.12 6.43
CA PRO A 121 -17.88 -12.09 5.41
C PRO A 121 -18.46 -12.54 4.06
N THR A 122 -18.95 -11.56 3.29
CA THR A 122 -19.49 -11.76 1.94
C THR A 122 -18.94 -10.74 0.97
N PHE A 123 -18.86 -11.09 -0.30
CA PHE A 123 -18.40 -10.22 -1.39
C PHE A 123 -19.17 -10.49 -2.67
N ALA A 124 -19.06 -9.58 -3.64
CA ALA A 124 -19.55 -9.78 -5.00
C ALA A 124 -18.40 -9.55 -5.99
N LEU A 125 -18.43 -10.29 -7.10
CA LEU A 125 -17.57 -10.00 -8.23
C LEU A 125 -18.08 -8.78 -9.00
N PRO A 126 -17.20 -8.09 -9.76
CA PRO A 126 -17.64 -7.11 -10.74
C PRO A 126 -18.79 -7.63 -11.61
N PRO A 127 -19.77 -6.79 -11.95
CA PRO A 127 -20.95 -7.21 -12.70
C PRO A 127 -20.62 -7.45 -14.17
N ARG A 128 -21.51 -8.13 -14.90
CA ARG A 128 -21.34 -8.32 -16.36
C ARG A 128 -21.42 -7.01 -17.14
N ARG A 129 -22.16 -6.05 -16.60
CA ARG A 129 -22.47 -4.77 -17.23
C ARG A 129 -21.73 -3.64 -16.53
N TRP A 130 -20.94 -2.87 -17.28
CA TRP A 130 -20.20 -1.74 -16.72
C TRP A 130 -21.10 -0.65 -16.11
N GLN A 131 -22.38 -0.55 -16.51
CA GLN A 131 -23.33 0.42 -15.92
C GLN A 131 -23.67 0.10 -14.45
N ASP A 132 -23.57 -1.18 -14.09
CA ASP A 132 -23.80 -1.65 -12.73
C ASP A 132 -22.51 -1.59 -11.90
N LEU A 133 -21.34 -1.35 -12.52
CA LEU A 133 -20.06 -1.30 -11.82
C LEU A 133 -20.06 -0.20 -10.75
N ARG A 134 -19.52 -0.55 -9.57
CA ARG A 134 -19.35 0.34 -8.41
C ARG A 134 -17.94 0.17 -7.89
N LEU A 135 -17.10 1.17 -8.13
CA LEU A 135 -15.75 1.26 -7.61
C LEU A 135 -15.71 2.36 -6.54
N VAL A 136 -14.93 2.12 -5.49
CA VAL A 136 -14.60 3.15 -4.49
C VAL A 136 -13.10 3.38 -4.57
N HIS A 137 -12.67 4.64 -4.53
CA HIS A 137 -11.25 4.96 -4.47
C HIS A 137 -10.98 6.08 -3.45
N GLY A 138 -9.79 6.09 -2.88
CA GLY A 138 -9.35 7.14 -1.96
C GLY A 138 -7.89 7.00 -1.55
N SER A 139 -7.34 8.04 -0.93
CA SER A 139 -5.97 8.13 -0.44
C SER A 139 -5.90 9.00 0.82
N CYS A 140 -4.70 9.26 1.33
CA CYS A 140 -4.40 10.28 2.33
C CYS A 140 -5.10 10.08 3.69
N ARG A 141 -5.01 8.87 4.25
CA ARG A 141 -5.70 8.52 5.50
C ARG A 141 -4.84 8.81 6.74
N LYS A 142 -4.79 10.05 7.19
CA LYS A 142 -3.98 10.46 8.36
C LYS A 142 -4.74 10.40 9.71
N PRO A 143 -4.37 9.54 10.67
CA PRO A 143 -5.17 9.28 11.88
C PRO A 143 -5.41 10.48 12.82
N HIS A 144 -4.53 11.47 12.77
CA HIS A 144 -4.56 12.63 13.66
C HIS A 144 -4.82 13.96 12.90
N ALA A 145 -5.25 13.85 11.64
CA ALA A 145 -5.71 15.00 10.87
C ALA A 145 -6.99 15.61 11.47
N HIS A 146 -7.39 16.75 10.93
CA HIS A 146 -8.67 17.37 11.26
C HIS A 146 -9.82 16.60 10.61
N GLY A 147 -10.99 16.59 11.26
CA GLY A 147 -12.18 15.91 10.75
C GLY A 147 -12.35 14.47 11.25
N HIS A 148 -13.10 13.69 10.48
CA HIS A 148 -13.44 12.29 10.74
C HIS A 148 -12.86 11.39 9.65
N ASP A 149 -12.50 10.16 10.02
CA ASP A 149 -12.13 9.13 9.05
C ASP A 149 -13.31 8.85 8.11
N ALA A 150 -13.09 8.97 6.80
CA ALA A 150 -14.11 8.76 5.78
C ALA A 150 -14.25 7.27 5.39
N LEU A 151 -13.26 6.43 5.69
CA LEU A 151 -13.27 5.02 5.28
C LEU A 151 -14.48 4.21 5.81
N PRO A 152 -15.03 4.47 7.02
CA PRO A 152 -16.29 3.85 7.47
C PRO A 152 -17.51 4.11 6.59
N ILE A 153 -17.47 5.08 5.66
CA ILE A 153 -18.56 5.26 4.69
C ILE A 153 -18.71 3.99 3.83
N LEU A 154 -17.61 3.30 3.53
CA LEU A 154 -17.63 2.03 2.79
C LEU A 154 -18.49 0.96 3.48
N ASP A 155 -18.42 0.89 4.81
CA ASP A 155 -19.24 -0.01 5.62
C ASP A 155 -20.74 0.26 5.43
N SER A 156 -21.11 1.54 5.43
CA SER A 156 -22.49 1.98 5.20
C SER A 156 -22.95 1.71 3.76
N LEU A 157 -22.08 1.89 2.76
CA LEU A 157 -22.37 1.58 1.35
C LEU A 157 -22.62 0.08 1.14
N ILE A 158 -21.83 -0.79 1.78
CA ILE A 158 -22.03 -2.24 1.72
C ILE A 158 -23.34 -2.61 2.43
N ALA A 159 -23.57 -2.10 3.65
CA ALA A 159 -24.78 -2.38 4.42
C ALA A 159 -26.07 -2.01 3.67
N ALA A 160 -26.08 -0.86 3.01
CA ALA A 160 -27.25 -0.36 2.26
C ALA A 160 -27.61 -1.21 1.03
N ALA A 161 -26.67 -2.00 0.50
CA ALA A 161 -26.83 -2.81 -0.70
C ALA A 161 -26.48 -4.29 -0.47
N VAL A 162 -26.52 -4.74 0.79
CA VAL A 162 -25.93 -6.03 1.22
C VAL A 162 -26.43 -7.24 0.43
N ALA A 163 -27.72 -7.27 0.05
CA ALA A 163 -28.36 -8.37 -0.67
C ALA A 163 -28.45 -8.17 -2.19
N ASP A 164 -27.99 -7.02 -2.72
CA ASP A 164 -28.00 -6.74 -4.16
C ASP A 164 -26.57 -6.73 -4.71
N PRO A 165 -26.14 -7.80 -5.42
CA PRO A 165 -24.78 -7.92 -5.92
C PRO A 165 -24.39 -6.79 -6.87
N ARG A 166 -25.35 -6.15 -7.55
CA ARG A 166 -25.09 -5.09 -8.54
C ARG A 166 -24.98 -3.70 -7.94
N ARG A 167 -25.46 -3.52 -6.70
CA ARG A 167 -25.48 -2.20 -6.04
C ARG A 167 -24.41 -2.05 -4.97
N ARG A 168 -23.89 -3.15 -4.41
CA ARG A 168 -22.80 -3.09 -3.44
C ARG A 168 -21.48 -2.68 -4.13
N PRO A 169 -20.54 -2.06 -3.39
CA PRO A 169 -19.18 -1.86 -3.90
C PRO A 169 -18.54 -3.18 -4.34
N HIS A 170 -17.93 -3.19 -5.52
CA HIS A 170 -17.32 -4.40 -6.10
C HIS A 170 -15.81 -4.45 -5.87
N GLN A 171 -15.14 -3.29 -5.90
CA GLN A 171 -13.70 -3.19 -5.65
C GLN A 171 -13.39 -1.83 -5.00
N VAL A 172 -12.37 -1.81 -4.15
CA VAL A 172 -11.84 -0.62 -3.49
C VAL A 172 -10.39 -0.43 -3.88
N PHE A 173 -10.02 0.77 -4.29
CA PHE A 173 -8.66 1.15 -4.64
C PHE A 173 -8.15 2.20 -3.67
N PHE A 174 -7.10 1.87 -2.92
CA PHE A 174 -6.35 2.89 -2.21
C PHE A 174 -5.16 3.33 -3.03
N THR A 175 -5.21 4.58 -3.49
CA THR A 175 -4.39 5.09 -4.59
C THR A 175 -3.15 5.85 -4.11
N GLY A 176 -2.67 5.58 -2.90
CA GLY A 176 -1.53 6.28 -2.28
C GLY A 176 -1.79 6.66 -0.83
N ASP A 177 -0.73 7.00 -0.10
CA ASP A 177 -0.74 7.41 1.31
C ASP A 177 -1.55 6.46 2.21
N GLN A 178 -1.19 5.18 2.19
CA GLN A 178 -1.87 4.19 3.05
C GLN A 178 -1.57 4.45 4.52
N ILE A 179 -0.32 4.84 4.78
CA ILE A 179 0.14 5.36 6.05
C ILE A 179 0.85 6.70 5.83
N TYR A 180 1.05 7.44 6.91
CA TYR A 180 2.05 8.51 6.99
C TYR A 180 3.19 8.02 7.86
N SER A 181 4.40 7.98 7.31
CA SER A 181 5.61 7.55 8.00
C SER A 181 6.47 8.70 8.51
N ASP A 182 6.31 9.90 7.96
CA ASP A 182 7.11 11.08 8.22
C ASP A 182 6.51 11.98 9.31
N ASP A 183 5.21 12.24 9.21
CA ASP A 183 4.44 13.03 10.18
C ASP A 183 3.45 12.13 10.92
N VAL A 184 3.95 11.46 11.96
CA VAL A 184 3.17 10.60 12.86
C VAL A 184 2.83 11.35 14.14
N ALA A 185 1.59 11.25 14.63
CA ALA A 185 1.25 11.80 15.93
C ALA A 185 2.15 11.22 17.03
N GLU A 186 2.64 12.07 17.93
CA GLU A 186 3.56 11.66 18.99
C GLU A 186 3.02 10.52 19.89
N PRO A 187 1.73 10.52 20.34
CA PRO A 187 1.16 9.39 21.06
C PRO A 187 1.04 8.12 20.23
N PHE A 188 0.82 8.25 18.92
CA PHE A 188 0.76 7.11 18.03
C PHE A 188 2.14 6.48 17.90
N LEU A 189 3.18 7.28 17.65
CA LEU A 189 4.56 6.82 17.55
C LEU A 189 5.04 6.20 18.87
N TRP A 190 4.70 6.80 20.02
CA TRP A 190 4.98 6.24 21.33
C TRP A 190 4.46 4.80 21.47
N TRP A 191 3.24 4.54 20.99
CA TRP A 191 2.66 3.21 21.03
C TRP A 191 3.23 2.28 19.95
N ALA A 192 3.37 2.77 18.71
CA ALA A 192 3.88 2.01 17.58
C ALA A 192 5.29 1.46 17.84
N ASN A 193 6.16 2.23 18.52
CA ASN A 193 7.47 1.77 18.97
C ASN A 193 7.37 0.51 19.83
N ARG A 194 6.61 0.59 20.93
CA ARG A 194 6.45 -0.51 21.88
C ARG A 194 5.79 -1.71 21.22
N LEU A 195 4.73 -1.48 20.44
CA LEU A 195 4.05 -2.53 19.71
C LEU A 195 5.00 -3.21 18.72
N GLY A 196 5.80 -2.45 17.99
CA GLY A 196 6.79 -2.98 17.05
C GLY A 196 7.79 -3.92 17.72
N SER A 197 8.36 -3.50 18.86
CA SER A 197 9.27 -4.35 19.65
C SER A 197 8.57 -5.62 20.15
N ASP A 198 7.35 -5.50 20.64
CA ASP A 198 6.56 -6.66 21.11
C ASP A 198 6.25 -7.63 19.96
N LEU A 199 5.86 -7.13 18.79
CA LEU A 199 5.53 -7.93 17.60
C LEU A 199 6.76 -8.72 17.10
N LEU A 200 7.90 -8.04 17.02
CA LEU A 200 9.15 -8.64 16.56
C LEU A 200 9.76 -9.57 17.61
N GLY A 201 9.65 -9.23 18.90
CA GLY A 201 10.38 -9.88 19.99
C GLY A 201 11.80 -9.33 20.18
N TRP A 202 12.22 -8.40 19.32
CA TRP A 202 13.53 -7.76 19.31
C TRP A 202 13.41 -6.32 18.80
N GLN A 203 14.51 -5.57 18.88
CA GLN A 203 14.60 -4.21 18.36
C GLN A 203 15.68 -4.11 17.31
N GLU A 204 15.32 -3.54 16.16
CA GLU A 204 16.28 -3.32 15.08
C GLU A 204 17.34 -2.30 15.48
N GLN A 205 18.60 -2.68 15.32
CA GLN A 205 19.73 -1.76 15.42
C GLN A 205 19.89 -1.01 14.09
N LEU A 206 19.66 0.29 14.12
CA LEU A 206 19.76 1.15 12.95
C LEU A 206 21.22 1.58 12.70
N PRO A 207 21.58 1.94 11.46
CA PRO A 207 22.87 2.55 11.16
C PRO A 207 23.14 3.75 12.06
N GLY A 208 24.29 3.74 12.73
CA GLY A 208 24.61 4.67 13.83
C GLY A 208 24.59 4.02 15.22
N GLY A 209 24.16 2.76 15.33
CA GLY A 209 24.28 1.96 16.54
C GLY A 209 23.20 2.25 17.60
N PHE A 210 22.04 2.75 17.17
CA PHE A 210 20.90 3.08 18.04
C PHE A 210 19.65 2.31 17.63
N HIS A 211 18.67 2.22 18.52
CA HIS A 211 17.34 1.73 18.25
C HIS A 211 16.37 2.90 18.06
N ALA A 212 15.32 2.72 17.27
CA ALA A 212 14.31 3.77 17.07
C ALA A 212 13.70 4.26 18.41
N SER A 213 13.55 3.36 19.39
CA SER A 213 13.00 3.64 20.72
C SER A 213 13.90 4.53 21.59
N ASP A 214 15.20 4.64 21.27
CA ASP A 214 16.13 5.57 21.94
C ASP A 214 15.76 7.04 21.62
N LEU A 215 15.01 7.26 20.54
CA LEU A 215 14.57 8.56 20.08
C LEU A 215 13.11 8.81 20.44
N LYS A 216 12.87 9.81 21.27
CA LYS A 216 11.50 10.16 21.67
C LYS A 216 10.67 10.65 20.49
N PRO A 217 9.35 10.41 20.51
CA PRO A 217 8.43 11.10 19.63
C PRO A 217 8.62 12.62 19.70
N GLY A 218 8.53 13.31 18.57
CA GLY A 218 8.77 14.76 18.46
C GLY A 218 10.24 15.19 18.43
N GLU A 219 11.21 14.31 18.67
CA GLU A 219 12.64 14.64 18.72
C GLU A 219 13.44 14.06 17.53
N ARG A 220 12.78 13.46 16.53
CA ARG A 220 13.45 12.73 15.43
C ARG A 220 13.87 13.58 14.24
N ALA A 221 13.45 14.84 14.17
CA ALA A 221 13.60 15.65 12.96
C ALA A 221 15.06 15.80 12.50
N ALA A 222 15.99 16.04 13.44
CA ALA A 222 17.40 16.20 13.13
C ALA A 222 18.01 14.91 12.56
N ILE A 223 17.73 13.76 13.19
CA ILE A 223 18.27 12.46 12.75
C ILE A 223 17.67 12.09 11.38
N ALA A 224 16.35 12.18 11.21
CA ALA A 224 15.70 11.88 9.94
C ALA A 224 16.23 12.77 8.79
N THR A 225 16.33 14.08 9.02
CA THR A 225 16.74 15.04 7.97
C THR A 225 18.24 14.99 7.67
N GLN A 226 19.09 14.90 8.69
CA GLN A 226 20.55 15.04 8.55
C GLN A 226 21.23 13.68 8.32
N GLN A 227 20.91 12.69 9.15
CA GLN A 227 21.50 11.34 9.05
C GLN A 227 20.73 10.44 8.08
N GLY A 228 19.40 10.55 8.03
CA GLY A 228 18.56 9.85 7.06
C GLY A 228 18.57 10.53 5.69
N GLY A 229 18.76 11.85 5.66
CA GLY A 229 18.75 12.63 4.42
C GLY A 229 17.36 13.00 3.92
N PHE A 230 16.30 12.67 4.65
CA PHE A 230 14.94 12.98 4.24
C PHE A 230 14.72 14.48 4.07
N THR A 231 13.83 14.85 3.16
CA THR A 231 13.65 16.22 2.67
C THR A 231 12.51 16.95 3.36
N ALA A 232 11.53 16.23 3.92
CA ALA A 232 10.37 16.80 4.61
C ALA A 232 10.72 17.83 5.71
N GLY A 233 11.87 17.65 6.38
CA GLY A 233 12.36 18.56 7.43
C GLY A 233 13.21 19.74 6.96
N MET A 234 13.50 19.85 5.66
CA MET A 234 14.34 20.93 5.14
C MET A 234 13.63 22.29 5.18
N GLY A 235 14.40 23.38 5.20
CA GLY A 235 13.86 24.74 5.20
C GLY A 235 13.08 25.08 6.47
N ASN A 236 13.53 24.60 7.63
CA ASN A 236 12.90 24.78 8.95
C ASN A 236 11.50 24.14 9.08
N LYS A 237 11.17 23.13 8.26
CA LYS A 237 9.92 22.37 8.35
C LYS A 237 10.02 21.17 9.31
N THR A 238 10.68 21.34 10.46
CA THR A 238 10.94 20.24 11.40
C THR A 238 9.66 19.58 11.90
N ASP A 239 8.56 20.33 12.00
CA ASP A 239 7.27 19.82 12.47
C ASP A 239 6.66 18.76 11.54
N LYS A 240 7.06 18.70 10.27
CA LYS A 240 6.63 17.66 9.32
C LYS A 240 7.36 16.32 9.47
N ILE A 241 8.44 16.28 10.25
CA ILE A 241 9.31 15.09 10.32
C ILE A 241 9.79 14.78 11.75
N ASN A 242 9.20 15.45 12.74
CA ASN A 242 9.62 15.32 14.13
C ASN A 242 9.33 13.94 14.74
N SER A 243 8.49 13.15 14.07
CA SER A 243 8.04 11.82 14.50
C SER A 243 8.05 10.82 13.34
N HIS A 244 9.16 10.80 12.60
CA HIS A 244 9.35 9.87 11.48
C HIS A 244 9.56 8.41 11.97
N LEU A 245 8.95 7.43 11.30
CA LEU A 245 9.17 5.99 11.48
C LEU A 245 10.54 5.59 10.96
N LEU A 246 11.32 4.82 11.72
CA LEU A 246 12.68 4.45 11.33
C LEU A 246 12.84 2.93 11.25
N GLY A 247 12.42 2.21 12.28
CA GLY A 247 12.60 0.75 12.37
C GLY A 247 11.49 -0.04 11.68
N LEU A 248 11.81 -1.25 11.20
CA LEU A 248 10.84 -2.17 10.59
C LEU A 248 9.63 -2.42 11.49
N GLY A 249 9.88 -2.63 12.79
CA GLY A 249 8.82 -2.85 13.77
C GLY A 249 7.83 -1.68 13.86
N GLU A 250 8.29 -0.44 13.69
CA GLU A 250 7.42 0.74 13.70
C GLU A 250 6.53 0.82 12.46
N PHE A 251 7.07 0.48 11.28
CA PHE A 251 6.28 0.40 10.05
C PHE A 251 5.20 -0.69 10.14
N LEU A 252 5.57 -1.91 10.56
CA LEU A 252 4.64 -3.01 10.73
C LEU A 252 3.54 -2.67 11.75
N ALA A 253 3.92 -2.13 12.90
CA ALA A 253 2.97 -1.69 13.93
C ALA A 253 2.01 -0.62 13.40
N THR A 254 2.52 0.36 12.64
CA THR A 254 1.72 1.45 12.05
C THR A 254 0.66 0.89 11.12
N TYR A 255 1.04 0.02 10.18
CA TYR A 255 0.09 -0.63 9.29
C TYR A 255 -1.01 -1.40 10.04
N LEU A 256 -0.63 -2.21 11.05
CA LEU A 256 -1.63 -2.96 11.83
C LEU A 256 -2.60 -2.02 12.57
N LEU A 257 -2.11 -0.92 13.14
CA LEU A 257 -2.93 0.07 13.85
C LEU A 257 -3.86 0.87 12.91
N TYR A 258 -3.49 1.05 11.64
CA TYR A 258 -4.33 1.71 10.64
C TYR A 258 -5.54 0.85 10.24
N PHE A 259 -5.37 -0.48 10.19
CA PHE A 259 -6.38 -1.39 9.64
C PHE A 259 -7.05 -2.29 10.69
N SER A 260 -6.61 -2.26 11.95
CA SER A 260 -7.15 -3.11 13.01
C SER A 260 -7.23 -2.42 14.37
N PRO A 261 -8.33 -2.59 15.12
CA PRO A 261 -8.44 -2.12 16.49
C PRO A 261 -7.68 -3.01 17.51
N ALA A 262 -7.32 -4.25 17.16
CA ALA A 262 -6.86 -5.26 18.12
C ALA A 262 -5.55 -4.88 18.84
N CYS A 263 -4.66 -4.19 18.13
CA CYS A 263 -3.35 -3.81 18.65
C CYS A 263 -3.32 -2.42 19.32
N TRP A 264 -4.46 -1.72 19.44
CA TRP A 264 -4.50 -0.41 20.09
C TRP A 264 -4.37 -0.50 21.61
N PRO A 265 -3.76 0.50 22.28
CA PRO A 265 -3.67 0.51 23.73
C PRO A 265 -5.06 0.76 24.33
N GLN A 266 -5.38 0.15 25.47
CA GLN A 266 -6.64 0.45 26.17
C GLN A 266 -6.73 1.93 26.54
N HIS A 267 -5.65 2.48 27.09
CA HIS A 267 -5.52 3.88 27.48
C HIS A 267 -4.16 4.42 27.01
N PHE A 268 -4.16 5.63 26.47
CA PHE A 268 -2.93 6.41 26.31
C PHE A 268 -2.56 7.03 27.66
N PRO A 269 -1.26 7.13 27.99
CA PRO A 269 -0.85 7.81 29.21
C PRO A 269 -1.20 9.30 29.16
N ASP A 270 -1.41 9.91 30.33
CA ASP A 270 -1.58 11.35 30.44
C ASP A 270 -0.27 12.05 30.05
N ARG A 271 -0.37 13.18 29.35
CA ARG A 271 0.77 14.06 29.06
C ARG A 271 1.69 14.24 30.28
N ARG A 272 1.13 14.45 31.48
CA ARG A 272 1.93 14.70 32.69
C ARG A 272 2.79 13.51 33.10
N SER A 273 2.28 12.28 32.93
CA SER A 273 3.01 11.08 33.37
C SER A 273 4.22 10.77 32.50
N ILE A 274 4.18 11.18 31.22
CA ILE A 274 5.28 10.97 30.27
C ILE A 274 6.08 12.25 29.97
N ARG A 275 5.75 13.38 30.63
CA ARG A 275 6.29 14.70 30.32
C ARG A 275 6.18 15.05 28.82
N GLY A 276 5.03 14.72 28.22
CA GLY A 276 4.78 14.85 26.78
C GLY A 276 4.58 16.30 26.30
N PRO A 277 4.57 16.52 24.97
CA PRO A 277 4.40 17.83 24.34
C PRO A 277 3.07 18.48 24.71
N LYS A 278 2.94 19.79 24.48
CA LYS A 278 1.68 20.52 24.73
C LYS A 278 0.49 19.93 23.95
N GLY A 279 0.72 19.40 22.74
CA GLY A 279 -0.32 18.85 21.86
C GLY A 279 -0.77 17.40 22.17
N TRP A 280 -0.12 16.71 23.12
CA TRP A 280 -0.34 15.28 23.38
C TRP A 280 -1.81 14.90 23.55
N ASN A 281 -2.52 15.55 24.48
CA ASN A 281 -3.90 15.20 24.79
C ASN A 281 -4.84 15.46 23.61
N GLN A 282 -4.59 16.50 22.81
CA GLN A 282 -5.38 16.80 21.61
C GLN A 282 -5.15 15.75 20.52
N GLN A 283 -3.91 15.31 20.33
CA GLN A 283 -3.59 14.22 19.41
C GLN A 283 -4.23 12.91 19.88
N VAL A 284 -4.17 12.58 21.18
CA VAL A 284 -4.85 11.41 21.76
C VAL A 284 -6.34 11.43 21.48
N GLU A 285 -7.02 12.59 21.62
CA GLU A 285 -8.45 12.70 21.31
C GLU A 285 -8.76 12.39 19.84
N ARG A 286 -7.95 12.89 18.90
CA ARG A 286 -8.08 12.59 17.47
C ARG A 286 -7.86 11.11 17.18
N LEU A 287 -6.81 10.53 17.77
CA LEU A 287 -6.49 9.10 17.63
C LEU A 287 -7.59 8.20 18.21
N GLN A 288 -8.23 8.61 19.32
CA GLN A 288 -9.39 7.90 19.87
C GLN A 288 -10.59 7.93 18.93
N ARG A 289 -10.84 9.06 18.25
CA ARG A 289 -11.89 9.15 17.22
C ARG A 289 -11.59 8.22 16.04
N PHE A 290 -10.34 8.20 15.56
CA PHE A 290 -9.89 7.28 14.52
C PHE A 290 -10.06 5.81 14.95
N ARG A 291 -9.64 5.44 16.17
CA ARG A 291 -9.79 4.08 16.70
C ARG A 291 -11.25 3.62 16.74
N LYS A 292 -12.19 4.50 17.09
CA LYS A 292 -13.64 4.17 17.13
C LYS A 292 -14.20 3.79 15.76
N ALA A 293 -13.59 4.24 14.67
CA ALA A 293 -13.98 3.91 13.30
C ALA A 293 -13.50 2.52 12.84
N LEU A 294 -12.44 1.97 13.47
CA LEU A 294 -11.75 0.77 12.99
C LEU A 294 -12.60 -0.50 12.93
N PRO A 295 -13.56 -0.78 13.83
CA PRO A 295 -14.42 -1.96 13.67
C PRO A 295 -15.23 -1.95 12.36
N TYR A 296 -15.74 -0.78 11.95
CA TYR A 296 -16.46 -0.61 10.68
C TYR A 296 -15.52 -0.76 9.48
N VAL A 297 -14.31 -0.21 9.58
CA VAL A 297 -13.27 -0.38 8.55
C VAL A 297 -12.93 -1.86 8.40
N ARG A 298 -12.65 -2.57 9.50
CA ARG A 298 -12.32 -4.01 9.48
C ARG A 298 -13.43 -4.83 8.83
N ARG A 299 -14.69 -4.57 9.20
CA ARG A 299 -15.85 -5.22 8.57
C ARG A 299 -15.94 -4.92 7.08
N ALA A 300 -15.79 -3.67 6.67
CA ALA A 300 -15.81 -3.29 5.27
C ALA A 300 -14.71 -3.99 4.46
N LEU A 301 -13.46 -3.96 4.92
CA LEU A 301 -12.30 -4.56 4.22
C LEU A 301 -12.36 -6.09 4.15
N ALA A 302 -13.13 -6.75 5.02
CA ALA A 302 -13.43 -8.18 4.91
C ALA A 302 -14.51 -8.48 3.86
N ASN A 303 -15.32 -7.50 3.45
CA ASN A 303 -16.51 -7.70 2.62
C ASN A 303 -16.41 -7.04 1.23
N VAL A 304 -15.25 -6.52 0.84
CA VAL A 304 -15.02 -6.03 -0.52
C VAL A 304 -13.55 -6.22 -0.90
N PRO A 305 -13.25 -6.66 -2.14
CA PRO A 305 -11.88 -6.72 -2.63
C PRO A 305 -11.16 -5.38 -2.51
N VAL A 306 -10.02 -5.38 -1.82
CA VAL A 306 -9.18 -4.20 -1.57
C VAL A 306 -7.88 -4.33 -2.36
N TYR A 307 -7.56 -3.28 -3.09
CA TYR A 307 -6.34 -3.14 -3.88
C TYR A 307 -5.65 -1.84 -3.53
N THR A 308 -4.33 -1.85 -3.49
CA THR A 308 -3.54 -0.71 -3.02
C THR A 308 -2.35 -0.43 -3.92
N ILE A 309 -1.85 0.79 -3.90
CA ILE A 309 -0.52 1.15 -4.39
C ILE A 309 0.07 2.14 -3.37
N PHE A 310 1.36 1.97 -3.01
CA PHE A 310 2.01 2.93 -2.10
C PHE A 310 2.19 4.27 -2.79
N ASP A 311 2.37 5.30 -1.98
CA ASP A 311 2.88 6.58 -2.43
C ASP A 311 4.01 7.09 -1.52
N ASP A 312 4.34 8.38 -1.56
CA ASP A 312 5.54 8.85 -0.88
C ASP A 312 5.44 8.80 0.64
N HIS A 313 4.31 9.19 1.24
CA HIS A 313 4.11 9.16 2.69
C HIS A 313 4.11 7.73 3.28
N ASP A 314 4.05 6.68 2.46
CA ASP A 314 4.33 5.31 2.91
C ASP A 314 5.82 5.13 3.29
N VAL A 315 6.73 5.98 2.77
CA VAL A 315 8.18 5.99 3.01
C VAL A 315 8.64 7.29 3.68
N SER A 316 8.45 8.44 3.04
CA SER A 316 8.66 9.81 3.51
C SER A 316 8.19 10.80 2.43
N ASP A 317 7.76 12.02 2.80
CA ASP A 317 7.49 13.15 1.86
C ASP A 317 8.60 13.23 0.78
N ASP A 318 8.22 13.46 -0.47
CA ASP A 318 9.09 13.56 -1.64
C ASP A 318 9.82 12.25 -2.04
N TRP A 319 9.38 11.06 -1.61
CA TRP A 319 10.06 9.80 -1.95
C TRP A 319 10.28 9.63 -3.46
N ASN A 320 11.56 9.52 -3.84
CA ASN A 320 12.04 9.45 -5.21
C ASN A 320 11.60 10.63 -6.10
N LEU A 321 11.31 11.80 -5.52
CA LEU A 321 10.81 12.96 -6.26
C LEU A 321 11.74 13.36 -7.41
N ASN A 322 13.06 13.34 -7.21
CA ASN A 322 14.06 13.66 -8.23
C ASN A 322 15.40 12.96 -7.94
N GLN A 323 16.37 13.11 -8.84
CA GLN A 323 17.69 12.48 -8.70
C GLN A 323 18.39 12.94 -7.41
N ALA A 324 18.26 14.21 -7.04
CA ALA A 324 18.87 14.76 -5.83
C ALA A 324 18.34 14.07 -4.56
N TRP A 325 17.03 13.78 -4.50
CA TRP A 325 16.44 13.01 -3.41
C TRP A 325 17.07 11.61 -3.33
N CYS A 326 17.14 10.89 -4.47
CA CYS A 326 17.72 9.54 -4.54
C CYS A 326 19.17 9.52 -4.06
N LEU A 327 20.01 10.42 -4.57
CA LEU A 327 21.40 10.55 -4.16
C LEU A 327 21.54 10.89 -2.67
N ARG A 328 20.67 11.77 -2.17
CA ARG A 328 20.69 12.23 -0.77
C ARG A 328 20.28 11.13 0.20
N VAL A 329 19.15 10.48 -0.02
CA VAL A 329 18.57 9.53 0.94
C VAL A 329 19.19 8.15 0.78
N LEU A 330 19.27 7.62 -0.44
CA LEU A 330 19.81 6.28 -0.68
C LEU A 330 21.34 6.23 -0.54
N GLY A 331 22.01 7.39 -0.66
CA GLY A 331 23.44 7.53 -0.38
C GLY A 331 23.79 7.59 1.11
N ARG A 332 22.79 7.61 2.00
CA ARG A 332 22.98 7.56 3.46
C ARG A 332 22.58 6.18 4.00
N PRO A 333 23.40 5.54 4.85
CA PRO A 333 23.07 4.24 5.42
C PRO A 333 21.71 4.21 6.13
N LEU A 334 21.41 5.24 6.96
CA LEU A 334 20.13 5.33 7.66
C LEU A 334 18.96 5.55 6.69
N GLY A 335 19.07 6.48 5.74
CA GLY A 335 18.02 6.75 4.76
C GLY A 335 17.67 5.51 3.95
N ARG A 336 18.69 4.82 3.43
CA ARG A 336 18.54 3.55 2.72
C ARG A 336 17.89 2.46 3.57
N ARG A 337 18.28 2.32 4.84
CA ARG A 337 17.70 1.37 5.80
C ARG A 337 16.20 1.63 5.99
N VAL A 338 15.82 2.89 6.20
CA VAL A 338 14.42 3.28 6.40
C VAL A 338 13.58 3.05 5.14
N VAL A 339 14.09 3.38 3.95
CA VAL A 339 13.41 3.08 2.67
C VAL A 339 13.18 1.56 2.51
N GLN A 340 14.18 0.75 2.86
CA GLN A 340 14.06 -0.69 2.77
C GLN A 340 13.01 -1.25 3.76
N ASN A 341 13.00 -0.74 5.01
CA ASN A 341 12.02 -1.09 6.03
C ASN A 341 10.58 -0.76 5.59
N ALA A 342 10.38 0.43 5.00
CA ALA A 342 9.09 0.88 4.49
C ALA A 342 8.58 -0.02 3.36
N LEU A 343 9.45 -0.28 2.36
CA LEU A 343 9.14 -1.17 1.23
C LEU A 343 8.86 -2.60 1.67
N LEU A 344 9.63 -3.13 2.63
CA LEU A 344 9.40 -4.45 3.20
C LEU A 344 8.03 -4.53 3.88
N ALA A 345 7.70 -3.56 4.73
CA ALA A 345 6.41 -3.52 5.41
C ALA A 345 5.24 -3.46 4.41
N TYR A 346 5.36 -2.62 3.36
CA TYR A 346 4.35 -2.58 2.30
C TYR A 346 4.25 -3.92 1.56
N ALA A 347 5.37 -4.54 1.18
CA ALA A 347 5.37 -5.83 0.49
C ALA A 347 4.58 -6.89 1.27
N LEU A 348 4.84 -6.96 2.57
CA LEU A 348 4.27 -7.95 3.48
C LEU A 348 2.78 -7.73 3.78
N ILE A 349 2.35 -6.47 3.90
CA ILE A 349 1.01 -6.13 4.39
C ILE A 349 0.04 -5.82 3.24
N GLN A 350 0.53 -5.23 2.15
CA GLN A 350 -0.28 -4.74 1.05
C GLN A 350 0.07 -5.44 -0.27
N GLY A 351 1.34 -5.41 -0.67
CA GLY A 351 1.81 -5.92 -1.96
C GLY A 351 1.50 -7.41 -2.17
N TRP A 352 1.73 -8.24 -1.15
CA TRP A 352 1.47 -9.69 -1.21
C TRP A 352 0.01 -10.01 -1.54
N GLY A 353 -0.93 -9.26 -1.00
CA GLY A 353 -2.35 -9.42 -1.30
C GLY A 353 -2.76 -8.98 -2.71
N ASN A 354 -2.07 -7.98 -3.29
CA ASN A 354 -2.35 -7.51 -4.66
C ASN A 354 -1.91 -8.53 -5.72
N THR A 355 -0.76 -9.17 -5.48
CA THR A 355 -0.12 -10.08 -6.44
C THR A 355 0.34 -11.37 -5.75
N PRO A 356 -0.58 -12.20 -5.24
CA PRO A 356 -0.23 -13.45 -4.54
C PRO A 356 0.63 -14.38 -5.40
N ASP A 357 0.47 -14.35 -6.72
CA ASP A 357 1.26 -15.15 -7.66
C ASP A 357 2.76 -14.85 -7.59
N GLN A 358 3.16 -13.60 -7.34
CA GLN A 358 4.58 -13.22 -7.16
C GLN A 358 5.21 -13.86 -5.93
N PHE A 359 4.42 -14.42 -5.01
CA PHE A 359 4.88 -14.99 -3.74
C PHE A 359 4.76 -16.52 -3.70
N GLN A 360 4.38 -17.14 -4.82
CA GLN A 360 4.34 -18.60 -4.97
C GLN A 360 5.76 -19.20 -4.98
N PRO A 361 5.92 -20.49 -4.64
CA PRO A 361 7.22 -21.14 -4.66
C PRO A 361 7.99 -20.91 -5.97
N GLY A 362 9.26 -20.53 -5.86
CA GLY A 362 10.13 -20.22 -7.00
C GLY A 362 10.04 -18.78 -7.51
N GLN A 363 9.07 -17.99 -7.06
CA GLN A 363 8.92 -16.59 -7.45
C GLN A 363 9.68 -15.64 -6.50
N PRO A 364 10.06 -14.43 -6.95
CA PRO A 364 10.80 -13.45 -6.15
C PRO A 364 10.19 -13.14 -4.78
N GLY A 365 8.87 -13.03 -4.69
CA GLY A 365 8.18 -12.77 -3.42
C GLY A 365 8.35 -13.91 -2.42
N ASN A 366 8.41 -15.17 -2.87
CA ASN A 366 8.67 -16.29 -1.95
C ASN A 366 10.09 -16.23 -1.37
N GLN A 367 11.06 -15.81 -2.20
CA GLN A 367 12.44 -15.61 -1.76
C GLN A 367 12.55 -14.45 -0.77
N LEU A 368 11.82 -13.35 -1.01
CA LEU A 368 11.68 -12.23 -0.06
C LEU A 368 11.12 -12.70 1.28
N LEU A 369 10.07 -13.54 1.29
CA LEU A 369 9.49 -14.08 2.54
C LEU A 369 10.53 -14.91 3.31
N ARG A 370 11.22 -15.84 2.65
CA ARG A 370 12.27 -16.65 3.28
C ARG A 370 13.44 -15.81 3.81
N ALA A 371 13.83 -14.78 3.08
CA ALA A 371 14.85 -13.84 3.53
C ALA A 371 14.37 -13.06 4.76
N THR A 372 13.09 -12.66 4.79
CA THR A 372 12.49 -11.97 5.93
C THR A 372 12.43 -12.86 7.18
N GLU A 373 12.05 -14.14 7.05
CA GLU A 373 12.05 -15.07 8.19
C GLU A 373 13.45 -15.27 8.76
N ARG A 374 14.47 -15.45 7.90
CA ARG A 374 15.86 -15.56 8.34
C ARG A 374 16.34 -14.28 9.02
N TRP A 375 16.02 -13.12 8.43
CA TRP A 375 16.38 -11.82 9.00
C TRP A 375 15.78 -11.64 10.39
N SER A 376 14.48 -11.91 10.56
CA SER A 376 13.82 -11.85 11.86
C SER A 376 14.36 -12.88 12.85
N ALA A 377 14.60 -14.13 12.43
CA ALA A 377 15.14 -15.18 13.29
C ALA A 377 16.56 -14.87 13.79
N SER A 378 17.31 -14.07 13.02
CA SER A 378 18.63 -13.57 13.41
C SER A 378 18.59 -12.29 14.23
N GLU A 379 17.40 -11.79 14.60
CA GLU A 379 17.19 -10.50 15.27
C GLU A 379 17.87 -9.34 14.52
N GLY A 380 17.83 -9.41 13.18
CA GLY A 380 18.43 -8.41 12.33
C GLY A 380 19.96 -8.45 12.29
N THR A 381 20.59 -9.63 12.30
CA THR A 381 22.05 -9.77 12.18
C THR A 381 22.51 -10.53 10.93
N ASP A 382 21.63 -11.27 10.24
CA ASP A 382 21.93 -11.97 8.99
C ASP A 382 22.06 -11.01 7.79
N SER A 383 23.29 -10.58 7.52
CA SER A 383 23.61 -9.68 6.40
C SER A 383 23.26 -10.24 5.01
N ALA A 384 23.23 -11.56 4.83
CA ALA A 384 22.87 -12.18 3.56
C ALA A 384 21.35 -12.13 3.35
N ALA A 385 20.57 -12.40 4.39
CA ALA A 385 19.13 -12.19 4.39
C ALA A 385 18.77 -10.73 4.11
N TRP A 386 19.46 -9.79 4.76
CA TRP A 386 19.31 -8.35 4.51
C TRP A 386 19.59 -7.97 3.04
N SER A 387 20.65 -8.51 2.46
CA SER A 387 21.02 -8.25 1.07
C SER A 387 19.98 -8.81 0.10
N ALA A 388 19.47 -10.02 0.36
CA ALA A 388 18.38 -10.61 -0.43
C ALA A 388 17.08 -9.79 -0.35
N ILE A 389 16.70 -9.31 0.85
CA ILE A 389 15.56 -8.40 1.02
C ILE A 389 15.74 -7.14 0.16
N THR A 390 16.92 -6.51 0.22
CA THR A 390 17.25 -5.32 -0.58
C THR A 390 17.04 -5.55 -2.08
N GLN A 391 17.53 -6.69 -2.58
CA GLN A 391 17.47 -7.05 -3.99
C GLN A 391 16.04 -7.30 -4.45
N HIS A 392 15.27 -8.11 -3.73
CA HIS A 392 13.89 -8.43 -4.10
C HIS A 392 12.93 -7.24 -3.95
N LEU A 393 13.25 -6.24 -3.11
CA LEU A 393 12.48 -5.00 -3.04
C LEU A 393 12.82 -4.00 -4.16
N GLY A 394 13.85 -4.28 -4.95
CA GLY A 394 14.26 -3.41 -6.07
C GLY A 394 14.94 -2.11 -5.64
N LEU A 395 15.60 -2.10 -4.47
CA LEU A 395 16.51 -0.99 -4.13
C LEU A 395 17.78 -1.08 -4.99
N PRO A 396 18.31 0.05 -5.48
CA PRO A 396 19.49 0.05 -6.33
C PRO A 396 20.74 -0.41 -5.58
N PRO A 397 21.71 -1.06 -6.24
CA PRO A 397 23.02 -1.29 -5.67
C PRO A 397 23.66 0.01 -5.16
N THR A 398 24.57 -0.12 -4.21
CA THR A 398 25.35 1.02 -3.71
C THR A 398 26.75 0.92 -4.27
N ASN A 399 27.20 1.99 -4.92
CA ASN A 399 28.55 2.05 -5.46
C ASN A 399 29.56 2.08 -4.29
N PRO A 400 30.52 1.15 -4.21
CA PRO A 400 31.42 1.03 -3.08
C PRO A 400 32.42 2.19 -2.95
N LEU A 401 32.66 2.95 -4.03
CA LEU A 401 33.59 4.08 -4.03
C LEU A 401 32.93 5.38 -3.59
N THR A 402 31.68 5.60 -3.97
CA THR A 402 30.97 6.86 -3.72
C THR A 402 29.92 6.75 -2.61
N SER A 403 29.54 5.53 -2.23
CA SER A 403 28.38 5.23 -1.36
C SER A 403 27.05 5.72 -1.93
N LEU A 404 26.98 6.07 -3.22
CA LEU A 404 25.75 6.54 -3.88
C LEU A 404 24.99 5.38 -4.53
N PRO A 405 23.67 5.50 -4.75
CA PRO A 405 22.91 4.53 -5.53
C PRO A 405 23.38 4.48 -6.98
N GLU A 406 23.31 3.29 -7.59
CA GLU A 406 23.61 3.09 -9.00
C GLU A 406 22.39 3.36 -9.89
N PHE A 407 22.66 3.84 -11.10
CA PHE A 407 21.67 4.19 -12.12
C PHE A 407 22.04 3.54 -13.46
N CYS A 408 21.03 3.15 -14.21
CA CYS A 408 21.14 2.74 -15.61
C CYS A 408 20.67 3.90 -16.51
N ARG A 409 21.28 4.06 -17.68
CA ARG A 409 20.88 5.09 -18.65
C ARG A 409 19.92 4.50 -19.69
N GLU A 410 18.78 5.13 -19.88
CA GLU A 410 17.71 4.76 -20.81
C GLU A 410 17.22 6.02 -21.54
N ASP A 411 17.40 6.11 -22.87
CA ASP A 411 16.90 7.20 -23.71
C ASP A 411 17.15 8.63 -23.21
N GLY A 412 18.36 8.89 -22.67
CA GLY A 412 18.73 10.21 -22.12
C GLY A 412 18.28 10.45 -20.67
N TYR A 413 17.67 9.46 -20.03
CA TYR A 413 17.30 9.46 -18.62
C TYR A 413 18.13 8.46 -17.82
N LEU A 414 18.21 8.67 -16.51
CA LEU A 414 18.78 7.80 -15.51
C LEU A 414 17.64 7.14 -14.74
N VAL A 415 17.64 5.81 -14.67
CA VAL A 415 16.70 5.02 -13.89
C VAL A 415 17.48 4.32 -12.79
N LEU A 416 16.91 4.20 -11.59
CA LEU A 416 17.57 3.46 -10.51
C LEU A 416 17.80 2.01 -10.96
N ASP A 417 19.04 1.54 -10.86
CA ASP A 417 19.38 0.17 -11.25
C ASP A 417 18.66 -0.84 -10.35
N ARG A 418 18.32 -2.02 -10.89
CA ARG A 418 17.56 -3.05 -10.19
C ARG A 418 17.96 -4.44 -10.64
N GLN A 419 17.92 -5.36 -9.69
CA GLN A 419 18.03 -6.78 -10.01
C GLN A 419 16.81 -7.24 -10.83
N PRO A 420 17.00 -8.11 -11.84
CA PRO A 420 15.90 -8.65 -12.64
C PRO A 420 14.83 -9.37 -11.82
N GLU A 421 15.22 -10.00 -10.71
CA GLU A 421 14.34 -10.73 -9.79
C GLU A 421 13.76 -9.84 -8.68
N ALA A 422 13.65 -8.53 -8.92
CA ALA A 422 12.92 -7.62 -8.03
C ALA A 422 11.40 -7.80 -8.18
N LEU A 423 10.67 -7.56 -7.10
CA LEU A 423 9.22 -7.51 -7.12
C LEU A 423 8.73 -6.44 -8.10
N THR A 424 7.62 -6.75 -8.73
CA THR A 424 6.89 -5.83 -9.59
C THR A 424 5.75 -5.21 -8.80
N TRP A 425 5.72 -3.89 -8.67
CA TRP A 425 4.72 -3.19 -7.86
C TRP A 425 3.45 -2.82 -8.61
N HIS A 426 3.56 -2.62 -9.93
CA HIS A 426 2.41 -2.44 -10.80
C HIS A 426 1.67 -3.78 -10.94
N TYR A 427 0.36 -3.72 -11.18
CA TYR A 427 -0.44 -4.92 -11.38
C TYR A 427 -1.65 -4.60 -12.24
N SER A 428 -2.23 -5.67 -12.80
CA SER A 428 -3.46 -5.59 -13.55
C SER A 428 -4.53 -6.52 -13.00
N LEU A 429 -5.78 -6.12 -13.20
CA LEU A 429 -6.97 -6.89 -12.89
C LEU A 429 -7.87 -6.91 -14.12
N SER A 430 -8.51 -8.05 -14.36
CA SER A 430 -9.48 -8.18 -15.43
C SER A 430 -10.78 -8.75 -14.90
N SER A 431 -11.89 -8.30 -15.47
CA SER A 431 -13.23 -8.80 -15.19
C SER A 431 -14.05 -8.83 -16.48
N ASP A 432 -15.32 -9.23 -16.38
CA ASP A 432 -16.22 -9.30 -17.53
C ASP A 432 -16.45 -7.94 -18.20
N CYS A 433 -16.51 -6.86 -17.42
CA CYS A 433 -16.93 -5.54 -17.91
C CYS A 433 -15.82 -4.48 -17.97
N HIS A 434 -14.71 -4.68 -17.25
CA HIS A 434 -13.61 -3.72 -17.19
C HIS A 434 -12.27 -4.37 -16.89
N ARG A 435 -11.20 -3.65 -17.23
CA ARG A 435 -9.82 -3.94 -16.84
C ARG A 435 -9.23 -2.78 -16.07
N ILE A 436 -8.28 -3.07 -15.20
CA ILE A 436 -7.59 -2.09 -14.36
C ILE A 436 -6.10 -2.32 -14.49
N LEU A 437 -5.35 -1.23 -14.65
CA LEU A 437 -3.90 -1.18 -14.52
C LEU A 437 -3.55 -0.23 -13.38
N ALA A 438 -2.87 -0.71 -12.35
CA ALA A 438 -2.29 0.12 -11.30
C ALA A 438 -0.81 0.36 -11.59
N LEU A 439 -0.42 1.62 -11.73
CA LEU A 439 0.93 2.02 -12.12
C LEU A 439 1.87 2.13 -10.93
N ASP A 440 3.12 1.75 -11.13
CA ASP A 440 4.23 2.03 -10.23
C ASP A 440 4.99 3.28 -10.72
N SER A 441 4.53 4.46 -10.30
CA SER A 441 5.14 5.75 -10.66
C SER A 441 6.14 6.29 -9.64
N ARG A 442 6.38 5.58 -8.53
CA ARG A 442 7.34 6.01 -7.48
C ARG A 442 8.68 5.30 -7.64
N THR A 443 8.68 4.00 -7.98
CA THR A 443 9.95 3.30 -8.19
C THR A 443 10.41 3.40 -9.65
N ARG A 444 9.52 3.47 -10.63
CA ARG A 444 9.90 3.40 -12.06
C ARG A 444 10.11 4.76 -12.74
N ARG A 445 10.56 5.77 -11.99
CA ARG A 445 10.84 7.11 -12.52
C ARG A 445 12.12 7.16 -13.35
N GLY A 446 12.14 8.03 -14.36
CA GLY A 446 13.34 8.40 -15.13
C GLY A 446 13.79 9.82 -14.79
N PHE A 447 15.07 10.02 -14.45
CA PHE A 447 15.63 11.32 -14.13
C PHE A 447 16.45 11.86 -15.30
N PRO A 448 16.26 13.11 -15.77
CA PRO A 448 17.01 13.60 -16.93
C PRO A 448 18.53 13.52 -16.70
N ALA A 449 19.27 12.83 -17.57
CA ALA A 449 20.70 12.56 -17.36
C ALA A 449 21.59 13.80 -17.55
N ASP A 450 21.14 14.70 -18.42
CA ASP A 450 21.90 15.88 -18.87
C ASP A 450 21.39 17.20 -18.23
N GLU A 451 20.47 17.11 -17.25
CA GLU A 451 19.96 18.26 -16.47
C GLU A 451 20.44 18.22 -15.00
N PRO A 452 20.31 19.32 -14.23
CA PRO A 452 20.63 19.31 -12.81
C PRO A 452 19.83 18.25 -12.04
N PRO A 453 20.38 17.64 -10.96
CA PRO A 453 19.69 16.59 -10.20
C PRO A 453 18.34 16.97 -9.57
N LEU A 454 18.01 18.26 -9.51
CA LEU A 454 16.72 18.78 -9.03
C LEU A 454 15.65 18.85 -10.13
N ALA A 455 16.00 18.51 -11.38
CA ALA A 455 15.06 18.50 -12.49
C ALA A 455 13.89 17.55 -12.22
N PRO A 456 12.66 17.92 -12.64
CA PRO A 456 11.51 17.04 -12.54
C PRO A 456 11.75 15.70 -13.26
N PRO A 457 11.31 14.58 -12.70
CA PRO A 457 11.46 13.28 -13.33
C PRO A 457 10.38 13.05 -14.38
N GLN A 458 10.62 12.07 -15.27
CA GLN A 458 9.54 11.32 -15.88
C GLN A 458 8.95 10.38 -14.83
N LEU A 459 7.62 10.42 -14.65
CA LEU A 459 6.95 9.58 -13.64
C LEU A 459 6.97 8.09 -14.00
N LEU A 460 7.09 7.77 -15.29
CA LEU A 460 7.49 6.47 -15.80
C LEU A 460 8.66 6.67 -16.77
N SER A 461 9.73 5.89 -16.64
CA SER A 461 10.75 5.77 -17.68
C SER A 461 10.17 5.17 -18.96
N ALA A 462 10.86 5.30 -20.09
CA ALA A 462 10.44 4.70 -21.37
C ALA A 462 10.18 3.19 -21.24
N SER A 463 11.13 2.44 -20.68
CA SER A 463 10.97 1.00 -20.43
C SER A 463 9.77 0.68 -19.52
N ALA A 464 9.50 1.53 -18.54
CA ALA A 464 8.36 1.36 -17.63
C ALA A 464 7.03 1.69 -18.31
N LEU A 465 6.99 2.68 -19.19
CA LEU A 465 5.81 2.98 -20.00
C LEU A 465 5.46 1.79 -20.89
N ASP A 466 6.45 1.22 -21.57
CA ASP A 466 6.26 0.08 -22.48
C ASP A 466 5.80 -1.18 -21.72
N HIS A 467 6.49 -1.52 -20.63
CA HIS A 467 6.19 -2.72 -19.85
C HIS A 467 4.88 -2.62 -19.06
N GLN A 468 4.56 -1.45 -18.48
CA GLN A 468 3.35 -1.31 -17.65
C GLN A 468 2.11 -1.02 -18.49
N LEU A 469 2.24 -0.16 -19.50
CA LEU A 469 1.09 0.36 -20.24
C LEU A 469 0.95 -0.29 -21.61
N GLU A 470 1.95 -0.20 -22.49
CA GLU A 470 1.79 -0.66 -23.88
C GLU A 470 1.52 -2.17 -23.94
N THR A 471 2.32 -2.96 -23.22
CA THR A 471 2.15 -4.42 -23.13
C THR A 471 0.75 -4.81 -22.59
N PHE A 472 0.22 -4.03 -21.63
CA PHE A 472 -1.11 -4.25 -21.08
C PHE A 472 -2.23 -3.90 -22.07
N LEU A 473 -2.01 -2.90 -22.93
CA LEU A 473 -2.98 -2.47 -23.92
C LEU A 473 -3.01 -3.38 -25.15
N GLU A 474 -1.87 -3.95 -25.54
CA GLU A 474 -1.73 -4.85 -26.69
C GLU A 474 -2.30 -6.26 -26.46
N THR A 475 -2.37 -6.71 -25.21
CA THR A 475 -2.69 -8.10 -24.88
C THR A 475 -4.17 -8.51 -25.02
N ASP A 476 -5.11 -7.63 -25.41
CA ASP A 476 -6.51 -8.04 -25.60
C ASP A 476 -7.45 -7.10 -26.39
N GLY A 477 -8.55 -7.67 -26.88
CA GLY A 477 -9.56 -7.11 -27.78
C GLY A 477 -10.30 -5.87 -27.26
N ALA A 478 -10.50 -4.93 -28.18
CA ALA A 478 -10.86 -3.52 -27.99
C ALA A 478 -12.23 -3.18 -27.34
N GLN A 479 -12.84 -4.02 -26.50
CA GLN A 479 -14.25 -3.84 -26.09
C GLN A 479 -14.53 -3.63 -24.59
N GLN A 480 -13.55 -3.72 -23.68
CA GLN A 480 -13.77 -3.51 -22.24
C GLN A 480 -13.37 -2.10 -21.76
N LEU A 481 -14.09 -1.57 -20.76
CA LEU A 481 -13.75 -0.28 -20.13
C LEU A 481 -12.39 -0.39 -19.43
N THR A 482 -11.48 0.54 -19.69
CA THR A 482 -10.14 0.55 -19.08
C THR A 482 -10.07 1.57 -17.95
N PHE A 483 -9.59 1.16 -16.79
CA PHE A 483 -9.20 2.05 -15.69
C PHE A 483 -7.68 2.04 -15.52
N VAL A 484 -7.12 3.21 -15.23
CA VAL A 484 -5.73 3.35 -14.82
C VAL A 484 -5.69 3.97 -13.42
N ILE A 485 -5.04 3.29 -12.48
CA ILE A 485 -4.75 3.83 -11.15
C ILE A 485 -3.37 4.48 -11.22
N ALA A 486 -3.32 5.80 -11.05
CA ALA A 486 -2.09 6.56 -11.01
C ALA A 486 -1.88 7.10 -9.59
N PRO A 487 -0.81 6.73 -8.86
CA PRO A 487 -0.58 7.29 -7.53
C PRO A 487 -0.51 8.82 -7.53
N THR A 488 -0.01 9.39 -8.62
CA THR A 488 0.28 10.81 -8.80
C THR A 488 -0.72 11.52 -9.73
N ASN A 489 -0.74 12.85 -9.65
CA ASN A 489 -1.61 13.71 -10.46
C ASN A 489 -1.33 13.69 -11.95
N LEU A 490 -2.28 13.19 -12.73
CA LEU A 490 -2.20 13.30 -14.19
C LEU A 490 -2.37 14.75 -14.68
N PHE A 491 -3.35 15.47 -14.13
CA PHE A 491 -3.60 16.87 -14.44
C PHE A 491 -3.69 17.68 -13.16
N SER A 492 -2.95 18.78 -13.10
CA SER A 492 -3.00 19.72 -11.98
C SER A 492 -3.84 20.96 -12.36
N LEU A 493 -4.29 21.72 -11.36
CA LEU A 493 -4.93 23.01 -11.57
C LEU A 493 -3.91 24.01 -12.12
N LYS A 494 -4.24 24.77 -13.18
CA LYS A 494 -3.32 25.73 -13.81
C LYS A 494 -2.60 26.68 -12.83
N LEU A 495 -3.28 27.07 -11.75
CA LEU A 495 -2.69 27.90 -10.69
C LEU A 495 -1.55 27.17 -9.95
N LEU A 496 -1.75 25.89 -9.63
CA LEU A 496 -0.75 25.05 -8.99
C LEU A 496 0.45 24.83 -9.92
N ASP A 497 0.22 24.61 -11.22
CA ASP A 497 1.31 24.52 -12.21
C ASP A 497 2.17 25.79 -12.24
N TRP A 498 1.54 26.95 -12.21
CA TRP A 498 2.24 28.23 -12.15
C TRP A 498 3.10 28.36 -10.88
N ILE A 499 2.54 27.96 -9.74
CA ILE A 499 3.25 27.96 -8.46
C ILE A 499 4.43 26.99 -8.50
N GLN A 500 4.24 25.77 -9.00
CA GLN A 500 5.30 24.76 -9.10
C GLN A 500 6.43 25.20 -10.05
N ARG A 501 6.09 25.74 -11.23
CA ARG A 501 7.08 26.29 -12.17
C ARG A 501 7.85 27.47 -11.59
N PHE A 502 7.19 28.33 -10.82
CA PHE A 502 7.86 29.42 -10.11
C PHE A 502 8.85 28.88 -9.06
N HIS A 503 8.45 27.89 -8.27
CA HIS A 503 9.32 27.28 -7.26
C HIS A 503 10.49 26.51 -7.88
N LEU A 504 10.27 25.83 -9.02
CA LEU A 504 11.33 25.16 -9.79
C LEU A 504 12.43 26.15 -10.19
N ARG A 505 12.05 27.32 -10.72
CA ARG A 505 12.99 28.39 -11.10
C ARG A 505 13.82 28.94 -9.93
N HIS A 506 13.34 28.75 -8.70
CA HIS A 506 14.01 29.17 -7.48
C HIS A 506 14.64 28.00 -6.70
N ASN A 507 14.74 26.81 -7.31
CA ASN A 507 15.28 25.59 -6.70
C ASN A 507 14.57 25.17 -5.38
N LYS A 508 13.29 25.53 -5.22
CA LYS A 508 12.47 25.21 -4.03
C LYS A 508 11.55 23.99 -4.26
N VAL A 509 12.12 22.90 -4.77
CA VAL A 509 11.34 21.75 -5.27
C VAL A 509 10.62 20.96 -4.17
N PHE A 510 11.30 20.63 -3.07
CA PHE A 510 10.76 19.86 -1.92
C PHE A 510 9.77 20.64 -1.04
N SER A 511 9.48 21.90 -1.41
CA SER A 511 8.62 22.74 -0.58
C SER A 511 7.15 22.72 -1.00
N THR A 512 6.90 22.30 -2.23
CA THR A 512 5.62 22.33 -2.96
C THR A 512 5.51 21.17 -3.95
N ASP A 513 6.20 20.06 -3.66
CA ASP A 513 6.09 18.77 -4.37
C ASP A 513 6.31 18.91 -5.88
N VAL A 514 7.31 19.73 -6.24
CA VAL A 514 7.60 20.07 -7.64
C VAL A 514 8.25 18.85 -8.30
N GLY A 515 7.48 18.16 -9.12
CA GLY A 515 7.90 16.96 -9.85
C GLY A 515 6.93 15.80 -9.75
N ASP A 516 5.92 15.89 -8.88
CA ASP A 516 4.92 14.83 -8.68
C ASP A 516 3.70 14.93 -9.60
N ALA A 517 3.62 15.98 -10.42
CA ALA A 517 2.56 16.12 -11.42
C ALA A 517 3.07 15.72 -12.81
N TRP A 518 2.29 14.90 -13.52
CA TRP A 518 2.62 14.41 -14.87
C TRP A 518 2.78 15.55 -15.89
N ASN A 519 2.13 16.67 -15.67
CA ASN A 519 2.12 17.82 -16.58
C ASN A 519 3.35 18.75 -16.48
N LEU A 520 4.34 18.42 -15.63
CA LEU A 520 5.60 19.17 -15.59
C LEU A 520 6.50 18.80 -16.78
N PRO A 521 6.88 17.52 -17.02
CA PRO A 521 7.46 17.09 -18.27
C PRO A 521 6.36 16.84 -19.31
N THR A 522 6.09 17.87 -20.12
CA THR A 522 4.99 17.82 -21.13
C THR A 522 5.12 16.65 -22.09
N ASP A 523 6.36 16.28 -22.45
CA ASP A 523 6.63 15.17 -23.38
C ASP A 523 6.25 13.81 -22.79
N SER A 524 6.53 13.57 -21.51
CA SER A 524 6.17 12.32 -20.83
C SER A 524 4.65 12.17 -20.68
N LEU A 525 3.94 13.27 -20.37
CA LEU A 525 2.48 13.27 -20.38
C LEU A 525 1.94 13.00 -21.78
N ALA A 526 2.50 13.63 -22.82
CA ALA A 526 2.07 13.41 -24.19
C ALA A 526 2.28 11.95 -24.62
N GLN A 527 3.45 11.36 -24.34
CA GLN A 527 3.73 9.94 -24.61
C GLN A 527 2.74 9.01 -23.90
N PHE A 528 2.49 9.25 -22.61
CA PHE A 528 1.51 8.47 -21.85
C PHE A 528 0.09 8.56 -22.43
N LEU A 529 -0.38 9.77 -22.76
CA LEU A 529 -1.70 9.96 -23.36
C LEU A 529 -1.78 9.32 -24.75
N VAL A 530 -0.73 9.46 -25.57
CA VAL A 530 -0.67 8.85 -26.91
C VAL A 530 -0.73 7.33 -26.81
N ALA A 531 0.08 6.71 -25.94
CA ALA A 531 0.08 5.26 -25.74
C ALA A 531 -1.31 4.75 -25.32
N LEU A 532 -1.96 5.48 -24.40
CA LEU A 532 -3.27 5.14 -23.87
C LEU A 532 -4.40 5.27 -24.91
N PHE A 533 -4.44 6.38 -25.66
CA PHE A 533 -5.50 6.65 -26.64
C PHE A 533 -5.28 6.00 -28.00
N ARG A 534 -4.04 5.58 -28.33
CA ARG A 534 -3.76 4.77 -29.54
C ARG A 534 -4.54 3.46 -29.52
N GLN A 535 -4.69 2.85 -28.34
CA GLN A 535 -5.26 1.51 -28.18
C GLN A 535 -6.68 1.50 -27.59
N ARG A 536 -7.15 2.62 -27.01
CA ARG A 536 -8.42 2.68 -26.28
C ARG A 536 -9.21 3.93 -26.60
N GLN A 537 -10.49 3.75 -26.91
CA GLN A 537 -11.43 4.85 -27.16
C GLN A 537 -11.91 5.55 -25.87
N ARG A 538 -11.92 4.85 -24.74
CA ARG A 538 -12.38 5.38 -23.46
C ARG A 538 -11.60 4.77 -22.30
N THR A 539 -11.00 5.64 -21.50
CA THR A 539 -10.25 5.28 -20.30
C THR A 539 -10.66 6.19 -19.15
N ILE A 540 -10.66 5.66 -17.93
CA ILE A 540 -10.89 6.41 -16.70
C ILE A 540 -9.61 6.35 -15.88
N VAL A 541 -9.06 7.49 -15.51
CA VAL A 541 -7.87 7.57 -14.64
C VAL A 541 -8.34 7.94 -13.24
N LEU A 542 -7.96 7.12 -12.25
CA LEU A 542 -8.16 7.41 -10.83
C LEU A 542 -6.79 7.81 -10.26
N SER A 543 -6.62 9.09 -9.93
CA SER A 543 -5.37 9.60 -9.35
C SER A 543 -5.44 9.74 -7.83
N GLY A 544 -4.32 9.48 -7.16
CA GLY A 544 -4.10 9.75 -5.74
C GLY A 544 -3.25 10.99 -5.47
N ASP A 545 -2.82 11.12 -4.22
CA ASP A 545 -1.86 12.13 -3.74
C ASP A 545 -2.17 13.58 -4.15
N ILE A 546 -3.37 14.00 -3.75
CA ILE A 546 -3.80 15.39 -3.84
C ILE A 546 -4.55 15.83 -2.62
N HIS A 547 -4.08 16.93 -2.04
CA HIS A 547 -4.82 17.72 -1.04
C HIS A 547 -6.13 18.34 -1.57
N PHE A 548 -6.62 17.93 -2.75
CA PHE A 548 -7.86 18.36 -3.38
C PHE A 548 -8.48 17.21 -4.21
N SER A 549 -9.72 17.37 -4.66
CA SER A 549 -10.39 16.39 -5.54
C SER A 549 -11.21 17.09 -6.61
N PHE A 550 -11.10 16.66 -7.86
CA PHE A 550 -11.98 17.11 -8.95
C PHE A 550 -12.15 16.01 -10.01
N ALA A 551 -13.12 16.17 -10.90
CA ALA A 551 -13.29 15.33 -12.09
C ALA A 551 -13.18 16.18 -13.35
N VAL A 552 -12.43 15.69 -14.34
CA VAL A 552 -12.28 16.34 -15.66
C VAL A 552 -12.53 15.30 -16.75
N GLN A 553 -13.20 15.73 -17.82
CA GLN A 553 -13.36 14.96 -19.06
C GLN A 553 -12.51 15.61 -20.15
N LEU A 554 -11.71 14.79 -20.82
CA LEU A 554 -10.86 15.22 -21.95
C LEU A 554 -11.24 14.44 -23.20
N THR A 555 -11.21 15.13 -24.34
CA THR A 555 -11.35 14.55 -25.67
C THR A 555 -10.07 14.85 -26.44
N LEU A 556 -9.36 13.81 -26.86
CA LEU A 556 -8.15 13.92 -27.67
C LEU A 556 -8.51 13.60 -29.12
N GLU A 557 -8.28 14.53 -30.04
CA GLU A 557 -8.44 14.32 -31.47
C GLU A 557 -7.06 14.17 -32.11
N SER A 558 -6.75 12.99 -32.64
CA SER A 558 -5.53 12.78 -33.44
C SER A 558 -5.84 13.12 -34.91
N HIS A 559 -5.21 14.15 -35.44
CA HIS A 559 -5.21 14.38 -36.88
C HIS A 559 -4.14 13.48 -37.50
N ASP A 560 -4.55 12.41 -38.17
CA ASP A 560 -3.64 11.63 -39.01
C ASP A 560 -3.48 12.35 -40.37
N PRO A 561 -2.31 12.96 -40.65
CA PRO A 561 -2.13 13.69 -41.90
C PRO A 561 -2.09 12.77 -43.13
N THR A 562 -2.08 11.44 -42.96
CA THR A 562 -2.02 10.47 -44.06
C THR A 562 -3.38 10.00 -44.58
N VAL A 563 -4.49 10.41 -43.95
CA VAL A 563 -5.86 9.98 -44.33
C VAL A 563 -6.54 10.94 -45.33
N ASN A 564 -5.88 12.04 -45.70
CA ASN A 564 -6.36 12.99 -46.73
C ASN A 564 -5.40 13.09 -47.93
N SER A 565 -5.09 11.97 -48.59
CA SER A 565 -4.48 11.97 -49.93
C SER A 565 -5.12 10.94 -50.84
#